data_AF-A0A0B6ZA47-F1
#
_entry.id   AF-A0A0B6ZA47-F1
#
_cell.length_a   1.000
_cell.length_b   1.000
_cell.length_c   1.000
_cell.angle_alpha   90.00
_cell.angle_beta   90.00
_cell.angle_gamma   90.00
#
_symmetry.space_group_name_H-M   'P 1'
#
loop_
_entity.id
_entity.type
_entity.pdbx_description
1 polymer ?
#
loop_
_entity_poly.entity_id
_entity_poly.type
_entity_poly.pdbx_seq_one_letter_code
_entity_poly.pdbx_strand_id
1 'polypeptide(L)'
;EKLGRSVGYQIRLESVMSPFTRLLYCTTGIILRRLESDPNLEGVTHVIVDEVHERSEESDFLLMILRDVLKIRPDLKVILMSATINAALFSQYFNACAVLEIPGKTFPVQQFFLEDAIEYTEYVLEENSPYSRPHKHNNAAPHYDGRTTGKGIRLSDVEEGVIPIRGASEPASDKIPDMNLSPQQLKLRYSHYSGSTLKTL
;
A
#
# COMPACT_ATOMS: atom_id res chain seq x y z
N GLU A 1 -13.20 17.61 28.23
CA GLU A 1 -12.73 17.11 29.56
C GLU A 1 -11.20 17.19 29.60
N LYS A 2 -10.56 17.18 30.78
CA LYS A 2 -9.08 17.12 30.88
C LYS A 2 -8.59 15.68 30.76
N LEU A 3 -7.48 15.46 30.05
CA LEU A 3 -6.81 14.15 29.98
C LEU A 3 -6.43 13.63 31.37
N GLY A 4 -6.47 12.32 31.54
CA GLY A 4 -6.19 11.63 32.80
C GLY A 4 -7.37 11.61 33.77
N ARG A 5 -8.52 12.22 33.44
CA ARG A 5 -9.79 12.01 34.16
C ARG A 5 -10.49 10.77 33.61
N SER A 6 -11.60 10.88 32.86
CA SER A 6 -12.30 9.72 32.30
C SER A 6 -11.51 9.01 31.19
N VAL A 7 -10.77 9.78 30.38
CA VAL A 7 -9.97 9.29 29.24
C VAL A 7 -8.50 9.57 29.48
N GLY A 8 -7.65 8.58 29.22
CA GLY A 8 -6.19 8.67 29.32
C GLY A 8 -5.49 7.91 28.21
N TYR A 9 -4.17 8.00 28.21
CA TYR A 9 -3.34 7.14 27.37
C TYR A 9 -2.09 6.65 28.09
N GLN A 10 -1.50 5.59 27.57
CA GLN A 10 -0.22 5.07 28.00
C GLN A 10 0.59 4.58 26.81
N ILE A 11 1.80 5.12 26.68
CA ILE A 11 2.79 4.69 25.70
C ILE A 11 4.10 4.38 26.42
N ARG A 12 5.13 3.98 25.68
CA ARG A 12 6.44 3.71 26.29
C ARG A 12 6.99 5.01 26.90
N LEU A 13 7.33 4.95 28.20
CA LEU A 13 7.91 6.03 29.01
C LEU A 13 6.97 7.20 29.35
N GLU A 14 5.72 7.16 28.90
CA GLU A 14 4.77 8.24 29.13
C GLU A 14 3.38 7.69 29.44
N SER A 15 2.76 8.22 30.50
CA SER A 15 1.44 7.78 30.95
C SER A 15 0.65 8.94 31.52
N VAL A 16 -0.59 9.11 31.03
CA VAL A 16 -1.55 10.09 31.52
C VAL A 16 -2.83 9.35 31.89
N MET A 17 -2.88 8.85 33.12
CA MET A 17 -4.02 8.14 33.68
C MET A 17 -4.17 8.43 35.19
N SER A 18 -5.35 8.19 35.74
CA SER A 18 -5.62 8.27 37.18
C SER A 18 -6.57 7.15 37.62
N PRO A 19 -6.83 6.97 38.92
CA PRO A 19 -7.86 6.04 39.40
C PRO A 19 -9.28 6.32 38.86
N PHE A 20 -9.51 7.52 38.31
CA PHE A 20 -10.78 7.90 37.68
C PHE A 20 -10.85 7.54 36.19
N THR A 21 -9.74 7.10 35.57
CA THR A 21 -9.71 6.72 34.16
C THR A 21 -10.56 5.48 33.92
N ARG A 22 -11.35 5.54 32.84
CA ARG A 22 -12.29 4.51 32.41
C ARG A 22 -12.02 4.04 30.99
N LEU A 23 -11.46 4.92 30.15
CA LEU A 23 -10.96 4.59 28.82
C LEU A 23 -9.47 4.91 28.74
N LEU A 24 -8.66 3.90 28.46
CA LEU A 24 -7.22 4.03 28.31
C LEU A 24 -6.82 3.63 26.88
N TYR A 25 -6.31 4.59 26.12
CA TYR A 25 -5.64 4.29 24.86
C TYR A 25 -4.21 3.86 25.14
N CYS A 26 -3.74 2.80 24.52
CA CYS A 26 -2.34 2.41 24.67
C CYS A 26 -1.84 1.65 23.45
N THR A 27 -0.53 1.64 23.27
CA THR A 27 0.07 0.81 22.23
C THR A 27 -0.01 -0.66 22.62
N THR A 28 -0.07 -1.54 21.62
CA THR A 28 -0.14 -3.00 21.80
C THR A 28 0.92 -3.53 22.78
N GLY A 29 2.15 -3.01 22.68
CA GLY A 29 3.25 -3.38 23.56
C GLY A 29 3.03 -3.07 25.05
N ILE A 30 2.22 -2.06 25.39
CA ILE A 30 1.86 -1.76 26.78
C ILE A 30 0.92 -2.83 27.34
N ILE A 31 -0.07 -3.28 26.56
CA ILE A 31 -0.96 -4.38 26.97
C ILE A 31 -0.19 -5.70 27.07
N LEU A 32 0.69 -5.99 26.11
CA LEU A 32 1.52 -7.20 26.16
C LEU A 32 2.38 -7.25 27.44
N ARG A 33 3.03 -6.14 27.82
CA ARG A 33 3.76 -6.07 29.10
C ARG A 33 2.85 -6.21 30.32
N ARG A 34 1.64 -5.69 30.26
CA ARG A 34 0.67 -5.88 31.34
C ARG A 34 0.28 -7.34 31.49
N LEU A 35 0.08 -8.06 30.38
CA LEU A 35 -0.23 -9.49 30.38
C LEU A 35 0.89 -10.35 30.98
N GLU A 36 2.14 -9.88 31.00
CA GLU A 36 3.25 -10.57 31.68
C GLU A 36 3.08 -10.59 33.21
N SER A 37 2.58 -9.51 33.80
CA SER A 37 2.40 -9.38 35.26
C SER A 37 0.97 -9.63 35.74
N ASP A 38 -0.02 -9.40 34.88
CA ASP A 38 -1.45 -9.56 35.10
C ASP A 38 -2.05 -10.34 33.91
N PRO A 39 -1.84 -11.68 33.86
CA PRO A 39 -2.29 -12.51 32.74
C PRO A 39 -3.81 -12.54 32.54
N ASN A 40 -4.58 -12.18 33.58
CA ASN A 40 -6.03 -12.19 33.56
C ASN A 40 -6.65 -10.81 33.25
N LEU A 41 -5.82 -9.78 33.11
CA LEU A 41 -6.23 -8.38 32.93
C LEU A 41 -7.25 -7.95 34.00
N GLU A 42 -6.93 -8.17 35.27
CA GLU A 42 -7.84 -7.85 36.38
C GLU A 42 -8.24 -6.36 36.37
N GLY A 43 -9.53 -6.12 36.59
CA GLY A 43 -10.12 -4.78 36.53
C GLY A 43 -10.37 -4.25 35.12
N VAL A 44 -9.97 -4.96 34.06
CA VAL A 44 -10.34 -4.63 32.68
C VAL A 44 -11.63 -5.36 32.29
N THR A 45 -12.61 -4.60 31.82
CA THR A 45 -13.89 -5.15 31.37
C THR A 45 -13.94 -5.35 29.86
N HIS A 46 -13.27 -4.47 29.11
CA HIS A 46 -13.25 -4.46 27.65
C HIS A 46 -11.84 -4.21 27.13
N VAL A 47 -11.44 -4.96 26.11
CA VAL A 47 -10.25 -4.68 25.30
C VAL A 47 -10.71 -4.42 23.87
N ILE A 48 -10.31 -3.27 23.33
CA ILE A 48 -10.58 -2.89 21.96
C ILE A 48 -9.24 -2.92 21.23
N VAL A 49 -9.10 -3.82 20.25
CA VAL A 49 -7.93 -3.90 19.39
C VAL A 49 -8.26 -3.19 18.09
N ASP A 50 -7.65 -2.04 17.90
CA ASP A 50 -7.83 -1.21 16.70
C ASP A 50 -6.84 -1.61 15.60
N GLU A 51 -7.17 -1.27 14.36
CA GLU A 51 -6.33 -1.47 13.18
C GLU A 51 -5.76 -2.88 13.01
N VAL A 52 -6.54 -3.91 13.37
CA VAL A 52 -6.08 -5.32 13.24
C VAL A 52 -5.72 -5.69 11.79
N HIS A 53 -6.19 -4.91 10.83
CA HIS A 53 -5.92 -5.08 9.41
C HIS A 53 -4.47 -4.80 9.00
N GLU A 54 -3.68 -4.09 9.82
CA GLU A 54 -2.26 -3.85 9.55
C GLU A 54 -1.39 -5.10 9.77
N ARG A 55 -1.90 -6.11 10.48
CA ARG A 55 -1.20 -7.40 10.72
C ARG A 55 0.21 -7.25 11.30
N SER A 56 0.40 -6.30 12.23
CA SER A 56 1.65 -6.19 12.97
C SER A 56 1.90 -7.43 13.84
N GLU A 57 3.17 -7.77 14.04
CA GLU A 57 3.58 -8.92 14.85
C GLU A 57 3.01 -8.83 16.27
N GLU A 58 3.07 -7.65 16.88
CA GLU A 58 2.55 -7.42 18.23
C GLU A 58 1.04 -7.57 18.29
N SER A 59 0.30 -7.11 17.27
CA SER A 59 -1.15 -7.24 17.23
C SER A 59 -1.57 -8.70 17.09
N ASP A 60 -0.98 -9.43 16.16
CA ASP A 60 -1.28 -10.85 15.96
C ASP A 60 -0.97 -11.67 17.22
N PHE A 61 0.14 -11.36 17.91
CA PHE A 61 0.49 -11.98 19.18
C PHE A 61 -0.50 -11.63 20.31
N LEU A 62 -0.93 -10.37 20.39
CA LEU A 62 -1.97 -9.96 21.34
C LEU A 62 -3.29 -10.71 21.10
N LEU A 63 -3.73 -10.85 19.84
CA LEU A 63 -4.96 -11.57 19.49
C LEU A 63 -4.89 -13.04 19.92
N MET A 64 -3.72 -13.68 19.77
CA MET A 64 -3.49 -15.04 20.26
C MET A 64 -3.68 -15.14 21.77
N ILE A 65 -3.04 -14.25 22.54
CA ILE A 65 -3.15 -14.27 24.00
C ILE A 65 -4.59 -13.97 24.44
N LEU A 66 -5.24 -12.95 23.86
CA LEU A 66 -6.62 -12.60 24.21
C LEU A 66 -7.60 -13.76 23.94
N ARG A 67 -7.39 -14.54 22.87
CA ARG A 67 -8.19 -15.73 22.58
C ARG A 67 -8.09 -16.77 23.70
N ASP A 68 -6.92 -16.90 24.32
CA ASP A 68 -6.73 -17.81 25.46
C ASP A 68 -7.28 -17.21 26.76
N VAL A 69 -7.09 -15.91 27.01
CA VAL A 69 -7.66 -15.21 28.17
C VAL A 69 -9.19 -15.30 28.18
N LEU A 70 -9.85 -15.21 27.02
CA LEU A 70 -11.31 -15.34 26.90
C LEU A 70 -11.86 -16.70 27.38
N LYS A 71 -11.04 -17.76 27.37
CA LYS A 71 -11.43 -19.08 27.92
C LYS A 71 -11.49 -19.07 29.46
N ILE A 72 -10.69 -18.21 30.08
CA ILE A 72 -10.55 -18.07 31.55
C ILE A 72 -11.48 -16.96 32.08
N ARG A 73 -11.64 -15.88 31.30
CA ARG A 73 -12.39 -14.66 31.63
C ARG A 73 -13.62 -14.51 30.72
N PRO A 74 -14.70 -15.29 30.92
CA PRO A 74 -15.90 -15.21 30.07
C PRO A 74 -16.66 -13.86 30.17
N ASP A 75 -16.40 -13.09 31.22
CA ASP A 75 -16.91 -11.74 31.43
C ASP A 75 -16.11 -10.64 30.70
N LEU A 76 -14.85 -10.91 30.31
CA LEU A 76 -14.06 -10.00 29.49
C LEU A 76 -14.66 -9.91 28.07
N LYS A 77 -14.76 -8.69 27.55
CA LYS A 77 -15.22 -8.44 26.17
C LYS A 77 -14.05 -7.98 25.32
N VAL A 78 -13.88 -8.60 24.16
CA VAL A 78 -12.88 -8.20 23.16
C VAL A 78 -13.61 -7.69 21.92
N ILE A 79 -13.23 -6.52 21.44
CA ILE A 79 -13.75 -5.88 20.23
C ILE A 79 -12.58 -5.69 19.26
N LEU A 80 -12.76 -6.12 18.02
CA LEU A 80 -11.76 -5.95 16.96
C LEU A 80 -12.27 -4.88 15.99
N MET A 81 -11.45 -3.89 15.69
CA MET A 81 -11.77 -2.83 14.74
C MET A 81 -10.82 -2.91 13.54
N SER A 82 -11.39 -2.82 12.33
CA SER A 82 -10.68 -2.95 11.06
C SER A 82 -11.31 -2.00 10.04
N ALA A 83 -10.48 -1.28 9.29
CA ALA A 83 -10.94 -0.45 8.17
C ALA A 83 -11.21 -1.25 6.89
N THR A 84 -10.63 -2.44 6.73
CA THR A 84 -10.70 -3.22 5.48
C THR A 84 -11.60 -4.46 5.57
N ILE A 85 -11.99 -4.96 4.38
CA ILE A 85 -13.00 -6.02 4.16
C ILE A 85 -12.63 -7.38 4.76
N ASN A 86 -11.40 -7.61 5.23
CA ASN A 86 -10.99 -8.91 5.75
C ASN A 86 -11.47 -9.20 7.20
N ALA A 87 -12.67 -8.72 7.56
CA ALA A 87 -13.32 -9.02 8.83
C ALA A 87 -13.65 -10.52 8.97
N ALA A 88 -13.88 -11.23 7.86
CA ALA A 88 -14.19 -12.65 7.85
C ALA A 88 -13.07 -13.52 8.44
N LEU A 89 -11.80 -13.18 8.16
CA LEU A 89 -10.65 -13.91 8.71
C LEU A 89 -10.60 -13.81 10.25
N PHE A 90 -10.77 -12.61 10.80
CA PHE A 90 -10.78 -12.40 12.24
C PHE A 90 -11.99 -13.04 12.90
N SER A 91 -13.17 -12.96 12.26
CA SER A 91 -14.38 -13.63 12.75
C SER A 91 -14.15 -15.13 12.87
N GLN A 92 -13.63 -15.78 11.83
CA GLN A 92 -13.33 -17.22 11.86
C GLN A 92 -12.30 -17.58 12.95
N TYR A 93 -11.26 -16.77 13.12
CA TYR A 93 -10.25 -16.98 14.15
C TYR A 93 -10.83 -16.94 15.57
N PHE A 94 -11.80 -16.05 15.82
CA PHE A 94 -12.55 -15.93 17.08
C PHE A 94 -13.87 -16.72 17.07
N ASN A 95 -13.86 -17.92 16.48
CA ASN A 95 -14.99 -18.86 16.47
C ASN A 95 -16.28 -18.31 15.83
N ALA A 96 -16.15 -17.70 14.65
CA ALA A 96 -17.25 -17.05 13.92
C ALA A 96 -17.96 -15.97 14.75
N CYS A 97 -17.19 -15.09 15.39
CA CYS A 97 -17.76 -13.98 16.17
C CYS A 97 -18.57 -13.02 15.28
N ALA A 98 -19.51 -12.30 15.89
CA ALA A 98 -20.37 -11.36 15.20
C ALA A 98 -19.54 -10.24 14.53
N VAL A 99 -19.89 -9.93 13.27
CA VAL A 99 -19.28 -8.85 12.50
C VAL A 99 -20.30 -7.74 12.33
N LEU A 100 -19.92 -6.52 12.72
CA LEU A 100 -20.70 -5.30 12.50
C LEU A 100 -20.03 -4.45 11.44
N GLU A 101 -20.71 -4.24 10.31
CA GLU A 101 -20.24 -3.35 9.26
C GLU A 101 -20.84 -1.95 9.47
N ILE A 102 -19.98 -0.95 9.63
CA ILE A 102 -20.39 0.44 9.82
C ILE A 102 -20.16 1.18 8.50
N PRO A 103 -21.22 1.66 7.81
CA PRO A 103 -21.04 2.36 6.55
C PRO A 103 -20.30 3.69 6.76
N GLY A 104 -19.17 3.85 6.08
CA GLY A 104 -18.41 5.10 6.05
C GLY A 104 -18.96 6.09 5.02
N LYS A 105 -18.71 7.38 5.24
CA LYS A 105 -18.83 8.40 4.19
C LYS A 105 -17.44 8.71 3.66
N THR A 106 -17.23 8.52 2.37
CA THR A 106 -16.01 8.93 1.68
C THR A 106 -16.32 10.07 0.72
N PHE A 107 -15.33 10.91 0.48
CA PHE A 107 -15.36 11.87 -0.61
C PHE A 107 -14.65 11.26 -1.83
N PRO A 108 -15.06 11.59 -3.06
CA PRO A 108 -14.34 11.13 -4.23
C PRO A 108 -12.90 11.64 -4.19
N VAL A 109 -11.94 10.72 -4.26
CA VAL A 109 -10.51 11.03 -4.38
C VAL A 109 -10.09 10.67 -5.79
N GLN A 110 -9.58 11.65 -6.54
CA GLN A 110 -9.03 11.41 -7.87
C GLN A 110 -7.72 10.64 -7.73
N GLN A 111 -7.58 9.57 -8.51
CA GLN A 111 -6.36 8.76 -8.54
C GLN A 111 -5.51 9.21 -9.73
N PHE A 112 -4.20 9.33 -9.47
CA PHE A 112 -3.19 9.63 -10.47
C PHE A 112 -2.10 8.56 -10.36
N PHE A 113 -1.70 8.00 -11.50
CA PHE A 113 -0.61 7.05 -11.62
C PHE A 113 0.69 7.78 -11.99
N LEU A 114 1.79 7.05 -12.15
CA LEU A 114 3.12 7.64 -12.34
C LEU A 114 3.16 8.52 -13.60
N GLU A 115 2.60 8.03 -14.69
CA GLU A 115 2.45 8.72 -15.97
C GLU A 115 1.69 10.04 -15.84
N ASP A 116 0.64 10.09 -15.02
CA ASP A 116 -0.08 11.33 -14.74
C ASP A 116 0.77 12.33 -13.96
N ALA A 117 1.53 11.83 -12.98
CA ALA A 117 2.40 12.69 -12.19
C ALA A 117 3.54 13.28 -13.04
N ILE A 118 4.14 12.49 -13.93
CA ILE A 118 5.17 12.96 -14.86
C ILE A 118 4.59 14.01 -15.82
N GLU A 119 3.43 13.74 -16.39
CA GLU A 119 2.74 14.67 -17.30
C GLU A 119 2.40 15.99 -16.60
N TYR A 120 1.84 15.92 -15.38
CA TYR A 120 1.41 17.11 -14.65
C TYR A 120 2.57 17.95 -14.12
N THR A 121 3.69 17.30 -13.78
CA THR A 121 4.89 17.98 -13.25
C THR A 121 5.89 18.36 -14.33
N GLU A 122 5.68 17.90 -15.56
CA GLU A 122 6.64 18.01 -16.67
C GLU A 122 8.03 17.47 -16.29
N TYR A 123 8.06 16.44 -15.43
CA TYR A 123 9.32 15.88 -14.96
C TYR A 123 10.10 15.22 -16.10
N VAL A 124 11.36 15.61 -16.25
CA VAL A 124 12.28 15.07 -17.26
C VAL A 124 13.37 14.28 -16.57
N LEU A 125 13.50 13.00 -16.92
CA LEU A 125 14.62 12.18 -16.47
C LEU A 125 15.88 12.55 -17.27
N GLU A 126 16.94 12.96 -16.57
CA GLU A 126 18.23 13.25 -17.21
C GLU A 126 18.83 11.98 -17.84
N GLU A 127 19.40 12.10 -19.04
CA GLU A 127 19.94 10.95 -19.79
C GLU A 127 21.07 10.21 -19.06
N ASN A 128 21.83 10.93 -18.23
CA ASN A 128 22.92 10.40 -17.39
C ASN A 128 22.47 10.05 -15.96
N SER A 129 21.16 10.08 -15.68
CA SER A 129 20.62 9.67 -14.39
C SER A 129 20.94 8.19 -14.12
N PRO A 130 21.30 7.81 -12.88
CA PRO A 130 21.48 6.40 -12.53
C PRO A 130 20.18 5.56 -12.69
N TYR A 131 19.04 6.22 -12.88
CA TYR A 131 17.73 5.59 -13.09
C TYR A 131 17.32 5.53 -14.57
N SER A 132 18.13 6.07 -15.50
CA SER A 132 17.86 5.93 -16.93
C SER A 132 18.12 4.48 -17.38
N ARG A 133 17.32 3.99 -18.33
CA ARG A 133 17.58 2.65 -18.90
C ARG A 133 18.97 2.66 -19.54
N PRO A 134 19.85 1.69 -19.23
CA PRO A 134 21.21 1.70 -19.73
C PRO A 134 21.22 1.68 -21.27
N HIS A 135 21.77 2.72 -21.87
CA HIS A 135 22.01 2.77 -23.30
C HIS A 135 23.05 1.70 -23.68
N LYS A 136 22.61 0.59 -24.28
CA LYS A 136 23.53 -0.28 -25.02
C LYS A 136 24.03 0.50 -26.25
N HIS A 137 25.17 1.17 -26.09
CA HIS A 137 25.95 1.72 -27.20
C HIS A 137 26.44 0.57 -28.08
N ASN A 138 25.68 0.18 -29.10
CA ASN A 138 26.24 -0.57 -30.22
C ASN A 138 27.02 0.43 -31.09
N ASN A 139 28.34 0.50 -30.88
CA ASN A 139 29.29 1.24 -31.70
C ASN A 139 29.47 0.57 -33.08
N ALA A 140 28.43 0.60 -33.92
CA ALA A 140 28.55 0.30 -35.34
C ALA A 140 27.94 1.46 -36.14
N ALA A 141 28.77 2.13 -36.94
CA ALA A 141 28.35 3.19 -37.84
C ALA A 141 27.16 2.73 -38.71
N PRO A 142 26.19 3.61 -39.02
CA PRO A 142 25.05 3.23 -39.82
C PRO A 142 25.49 2.99 -41.28
N HIS A 143 25.72 1.72 -41.64
CA HIS A 143 25.68 1.32 -43.03
C HIS A 143 24.22 1.29 -43.48
N TYR A 144 23.88 2.12 -44.47
CA TYR A 144 22.57 2.11 -45.10
C TYR A 144 22.59 1.02 -46.17
N ASP A 145 22.00 -0.14 -45.86
CA ASP A 145 21.65 -1.15 -46.86
C ASP A 145 20.17 -1.50 -46.70
N GLY A 146 19.44 -1.46 -47.80
CA GLY A 146 17.98 -1.38 -47.88
C GLY A 146 17.26 -2.71 -47.62
N ARG A 147 17.70 -3.50 -46.63
CA ARG A 147 17.03 -4.75 -46.24
C ARG A 147 16.90 -4.85 -44.72
N THR A 148 15.65 -4.96 -44.28
CA THR A 148 15.16 -5.16 -42.91
C THR A 148 15.95 -6.20 -42.11
N THR A 149 16.35 -5.84 -40.87
CA THR A 149 16.27 -6.67 -39.64
C THR A 149 16.85 -5.93 -38.43
N GLY A 150 16.03 -5.74 -37.38
CA GLY A 150 16.48 -5.60 -35.98
C GLY A 150 17.43 -4.45 -35.62
N LYS A 151 17.01 -3.19 -35.77
CA LYS A 151 17.64 -2.06 -35.06
C LYS A 151 16.74 -1.64 -33.91
N GLY A 152 17.31 -1.48 -32.72
CA GLY A 152 16.60 -1.01 -31.53
C GLY A 152 15.96 0.34 -31.82
N ILE A 153 14.63 0.34 -31.88
CA ILE A 153 13.83 1.53 -32.14
C ILE A 153 13.97 2.45 -30.92
N ARG A 154 14.46 3.69 -31.10
CA ARG A 154 14.45 4.66 -30.01
C ARG A 154 13.06 5.29 -29.93
N LEU A 155 12.61 5.67 -28.73
CA LEU A 155 11.36 6.41 -28.58
C LEU A 155 11.38 7.72 -29.40
N SER A 156 12.54 8.39 -29.45
CA SER A 156 12.79 9.57 -30.28
C SER A 156 12.58 9.30 -31.78
N ASP A 157 12.93 8.10 -32.26
CA ASP A 157 12.76 7.73 -33.67
C ASP A 157 11.27 7.51 -34.03
N VAL A 158 10.42 7.32 -33.01
CA VAL A 158 8.96 7.18 -33.14
C VAL A 158 8.25 8.53 -32.97
N GLU A 159 8.87 9.51 -32.30
CA GLU A 159 8.37 10.90 -32.20
C GLU A 159 8.54 11.67 -33.52
N GLU A 160 9.65 11.48 -34.25
CA GLU A 160 9.93 12.18 -35.52
C GLU A 160 9.10 11.69 -36.73
N GLY A 161 8.12 10.80 -36.53
CA GLY A 161 7.24 10.33 -37.62
C GLY A 161 7.94 9.47 -38.69
N VAL A 162 9.16 8.97 -38.41
CA VAL A 162 10.00 8.25 -39.38
C VAL A 162 9.56 6.79 -39.58
N ILE A 163 8.68 6.25 -38.74
CA ILE A 163 8.22 4.84 -38.82
C ILE A 163 6.70 4.77 -39.03
N PRO A 164 6.21 4.23 -40.16
CA PRO A 164 4.77 4.02 -40.36
C PRO A 164 4.24 2.96 -39.38
N ILE A 165 3.13 3.26 -38.71
CA ILE A 165 2.38 2.32 -37.88
C ILE A 165 1.75 1.27 -38.81
N ARG A 166 2.50 0.24 -39.18
CA ARG A 166 1.96 -0.95 -39.86
C ARG A 166 2.09 -2.14 -38.91
N GLY A 167 0.96 -2.50 -38.26
CA GLY A 167 0.77 -3.86 -37.75
C GLY A 167 0.47 -4.07 -36.26
N ALA A 168 0.25 -3.04 -35.43
CA ALA A 168 -0.21 -3.24 -34.05
C ALA A 168 -1.63 -2.67 -33.91
N SER A 169 -2.62 -3.54 -33.96
CA SER A 169 -4.04 -3.15 -33.90
C SER A 169 -4.56 -2.94 -32.48
N GLU A 170 -3.83 -3.37 -31.43
CA GLU A 170 -4.31 -3.31 -30.05
C GLU A 170 -3.18 -2.99 -29.06
N PRO A 171 -3.46 -2.20 -28.00
CA PRO A 171 -2.51 -1.95 -26.91
C PRO A 171 -2.21 -3.25 -26.15
N ALA A 172 -0.97 -3.40 -25.69
CA ALA A 172 -0.53 -4.58 -24.94
C ALA A 172 -1.26 -4.67 -23.58
N SER A 173 -1.62 -5.88 -23.14
CA SER A 173 -2.29 -6.11 -21.85
C SER A 173 -1.51 -5.53 -20.66
N ASP A 174 -2.21 -4.84 -19.76
CA ASP A 174 -1.64 -4.23 -18.53
C ASP A 174 -0.94 -5.21 -17.59
N LYS A 175 -1.16 -6.52 -17.77
CA LYS A 175 -0.42 -7.57 -17.04
C LYS A 175 1.05 -7.66 -17.44
N ILE A 176 1.44 -7.12 -18.60
CA ILE A 176 2.81 -7.12 -19.09
C ILE A 176 3.51 -5.86 -18.54
N PRO A 177 4.57 -6.01 -17.73
CA PRO A 177 5.34 -4.86 -17.24
C PRO A 177 5.93 -4.04 -18.38
N ASP A 178 6.00 -2.72 -18.21
CA ASP A 178 6.46 -1.77 -19.24
C ASP A 178 7.91 -2.00 -19.69
N MET A 179 8.72 -2.62 -18.84
CA MET A 179 10.10 -3.00 -19.19
C MET A 179 10.17 -4.05 -20.32
N ASN A 180 9.09 -4.82 -20.50
CA ASN A 180 8.99 -5.90 -21.49
C ASN A 180 8.26 -5.48 -22.78
N LEU A 181 7.87 -4.22 -22.89
CA LEU A 181 7.17 -3.70 -24.06
C LEU A 181 8.13 -3.08 -25.07
N SER A 182 7.78 -3.21 -26.35
CA SER A 182 8.44 -2.44 -27.39
C SER A 182 8.07 -0.95 -27.30
N PRO A 183 8.92 -0.05 -27.80
CA PRO A 183 8.60 1.38 -27.95
C PRO A 183 7.23 1.68 -28.56
N GLN A 184 6.81 0.88 -29.54
CA GLN A 184 5.52 1.04 -30.21
C GLN A 184 4.35 0.61 -29.32
N GLN A 185 4.53 -0.45 -28.53
CA GLN A 185 3.52 -0.92 -27.56
C GLN A 185 3.36 0.05 -26.39
N LEU A 186 4.48 0.62 -25.91
CA LEU A 186 4.49 1.71 -24.93
C LEU A 186 3.71 2.92 -25.44
N LYS A 187 3.97 3.34 -26.68
CA LYS A 187 3.25 4.47 -27.30
C LYS A 187 1.75 4.21 -27.47
N LEU A 188 1.34 2.98 -27.76
CA LEU A 188 -0.07 2.62 -27.84
C LEU A 188 -0.73 2.58 -26.45
N ARG A 189 -0.03 2.06 -25.43
CA ARG A 189 -0.51 2.03 -24.03
C ARG A 189 -0.70 3.43 -23.47
N TYR A 190 0.29 4.30 -23.66
CA TYR A 190 0.30 5.69 -23.16
C TYR A 190 -0.09 6.71 -24.21
N SER A 191 -0.98 6.35 -25.13
CA SER A 191 -1.34 7.20 -26.29
C SER A 191 -1.97 8.55 -25.94
N HIS A 192 -2.42 8.72 -24.69
CA HIS A 192 -3.00 9.95 -24.16
C HIS A 192 -2.00 10.88 -23.45
N TYR A 193 -0.73 10.46 -23.32
CA TYR A 193 0.33 11.22 -22.64
C TYR A 193 1.29 11.88 -23.64
N SER A 194 1.96 12.94 -23.22
CA SER A 194 2.95 13.64 -24.04
C SER A 194 4.17 12.77 -24.35
N GLY A 195 4.82 13.06 -25.47
CA GLY A 195 6.06 12.39 -25.86
C GLY A 195 7.18 12.51 -24.83
N SER A 196 7.26 13.67 -24.14
CA SER A 196 8.14 13.88 -22.99
C SER A 196 7.86 12.92 -21.84
N THR A 197 6.59 12.69 -21.52
CA THR A 197 6.20 11.72 -20.48
C THR A 197 6.60 10.32 -20.87
N LEU A 198 6.35 9.93 -22.13
CA LEU A 198 6.79 8.63 -22.65
C LEU A 198 8.31 8.46 -22.63
N LYS A 199 9.09 9.52 -22.89
CA LYS A 199 10.57 9.49 -22.82
C LYS A 199 11.06 9.30 -21.39
N THR A 200 10.33 9.81 -20.41
CA THR A 200 10.65 9.71 -18.98
C THR A 200 10.28 8.36 -18.36
N LEU A 201 9.26 7.65 -18.89
CA LEU A 201 8.82 6.30 -18.48
C LEU A 201 9.80 5.17 -18.93
#